data_AF-A0A520HVI0-F1
#
_entry.id   AF-A0A520HVI0-F1
#
_cell.length_a   1.000
_cell.length_b   1.000
_cell.length_c   1.000
_cell.angle_alpha   90.00
_cell.angle_beta   90.00
_cell.angle_gamma   90.00
#
_symmetry.space_group_name_H-M   'P 1'
#
loop_
_entity.id
_entity.type
_entity.pdbx_description
1 polymer ?
#
loop_
_entity_poly.entity_id
_entity_poly.type
_entity_poly.pdbx_seq_one_letter_code
_entity_poly.pdbx_strand_id
1 'polypeptide(L)'
;MPVRFDDSLKTVLSADMATGFGAQSAWRQLVDLMGRGRVSVDEPAIARLRMLRQAVPASVRAASARALAFASPGVALVGFFAEDELAIAAPVLRMVTLPADDWLSLLPRLSPPGRSVLRHRRDLPPEVARGLQSFGPTDFILPSPVATAVSVADASPEPAPVAEPVAASEPAPEPAPVDAPLSETPFMALGDIARGLPVVAQAFRHIAAERSSDPARFE
;
A
#
# COMPACT_ATOMS: atom_id res chain seq x y z
N MET A 1 7.65 -14.20 40.31
CA MET A 1 8.30 -15.13 39.35
C MET A 1 7.86 -14.80 37.93
N PRO A 2 8.65 -14.03 37.15
CA PRO A 2 8.29 -13.68 35.77
C PRO A 2 9.31 -14.28 34.78
N VAL A 3 9.12 -15.52 34.33
CA VAL A 3 10.06 -16.15 33.36
C VAL A 3 9.38 -17.17 32.41
N ARG A 4 8.16 -16.92 31.92
CA ARG A 4 7.48 -17.82 30.95
C ARG A 4 7.12 -17.22 29.59
N PHE A 5 7.18 -15.89 29.45
CA PHE A 5 6.82 -15.21 28.19
C PHE A 5 7.99 -15.14 27.19
N ASP A 6 9.20 -14.90 27.69
CA ASP A 6 10.39 -14.80 26.83
C ASP A 6 10.76 -16.16 26.22
N ASP A 7 10.51 -17.24 26.97
CA ASP A 7 10.85 -18.61 26.56
C ASP A 7 9.90 -19.18 25.49
N SER A 8 8.62 -18.77 25.52
CA SER A 8 7.65 -19.14 24.48
C SER A 8 7.87 -18.37 23.18
N LEU A 9 8.24 -17.08 23.26
CA LEU A 9 8.70 -16.30 22.10
C LEU A 9 9.99 -16.89 21.52
N LYS A 10 10.98 -17.19 22.36
CA LYS A 10 12.25 -17.79 21.94
C LYS A 10 12.05 -19.14 21.24
N THR A 11 11.19 -20.00 21.79
CA THR A 11 10.91 -21.32 21.22
C THR A 11 10.18 -21.24 19.87
N VAL A 12 9.18 -20.35 19.75
CA VAL A 12 8.47 -20.12 18.46
C VAL A 12 9.40 -19.50 17.42
N LEU A 13 10.31 -18.62 17.84
CA LEU A 13 11.27 -17.95 16.96
C LEU A 13 12.49 -18.82 16.59
N SER A 14 12.77 -19.90 17.33
CA SER A 14 13.90 -20.80 17.04
C SER A 14 13.53 -21.96 16.12
N ALA A 15 12.28 -22.44 16.12
CA ALA A 15 11.91 -23.66 15.40
C ALA A 15 11.55 -23.47 13.91
N ASP A 16 11.16 -22.27 13.47
CA ASP A 16 10.49 -22.14 12.15
C ASP A 16 11.08 -21.04 11.23
N MET A 17 12.13 -20.33 11.65
CA MET A 17 12.72 -19.28 10.81
C MET A 17 13.50 -19.77 9.58
N ALA A 18 13.79 -21.07 9.49
CA ALA A 18 14.43 -21.64 8.31
C ALA A 18 13.47 -21.72 7.11
N THR A 19 12.15 -21.65 7.34
CA THR A 19 11.13 -21.67 6.29
C THR A 19 10.57 -20.26 6.07
N GLY A 20 10.19 -19.95 4.83
CA GLY A 20 9.51 -18.69 4.51
C GLY A 20 8.18 -18.50 5.26
N PHE A 21 7.60 -19.56 5.82
CA PHE A 21 6.37 -19.52 6.60
C PHE A 21 6.62 -19.04 8.05
N GLY A 22 7.63 -19.57 8.74
CA GLY A 22 7.93 -19.13 10.10
C GLY A 22 8.40 -17.68 10.16
N ALA A 23 9.12 -17.19 9.14
CA ALA A 23 9.45 -15.77 9.01
C ALA A 23 8.20 -14.87 8.91
N GLN A 24 7.20 -15.29 8.14
CA GLN A 24 5.92 -14.56 8.02
C GLN A 24 5.12 -14.56 9.33
N SER A 25 5.10 -15.69 10.04
CA SER A 25 4.43 -15.80 11.34
C SER A 25 5.10 -14.92 12.39
N ALA A 26 6.42 -14.99 12.50
CA ALA A 26 7.23 -14.16 13.38
C ALA A 26 7.04 -12.66 13.09
N TRP A 27 7.01 -12.28 11.81
CA TRP A 27 6.73 -10.91 11.38
C TRP A 27 5.37 -10.42 11.88
N ARG A 28 4.30 -11.18 11.60
CA ARG A 28 2.93 -10.80 11.98
C ARG A 28 2.81 -10.66 13.50
N GLN A 29 3.37 -11.61 14.24
CA GLN A 29 3.34 -11.59 15.70
C GLN A 29 4.08 -10.37 16.25
N LEU A 30 5.28 -10.08 15.74
CA LEU A 30 6.07 -8.95 16.23
C LEU A 30 5.39 -7.61 15.90
N VAL A 31 4.88 -7.44 14.67
CA VAL A 31 4.13 -6.23 14.28
C VAL A 31 2.87 -6.07 15.13
N ASP A 32 2.11 -7.14 15.38
CA ASP A 32 0.89 -7.07 16.21
C ASP A 32 1.21 -6.70 17.68
N LEU A 33 2.23 -7.32 18.26
CA LEU A 33 2.67 -7.03 19.63
C LEU A 33 3.14 -5.57 19.78
N MET A 34 3.93 -5.07 18.82
CA MET A 34 4.41 -3.70 18.82
C MET A 34 3.27 -2.70 18.54
N GLY A 35 2.37 -3.02 17.61
CA GLY A 35 1.21 -2.19 17.27
C GLY A 35 0.20 -2.06 18.42
N ARG A 36 0.11 -3.06 19.31
CA ARG A 36 -0.73 -3.03 20.52
C ARG A 36 0.00 -2.50 21.76
N GLY A 37 1.24 -2.04 21.63
CA GLY A 37 2.05 -1.56 22.76
C GLY A 37 2.38 -2.63 23.80
N ARG A 38 2.41 -3.91 23.41
CA ARG A 38 2.74 -5.04 24.30
C ARG A 38 4.24 -5.32 24.39
N VAL A 39 5.02 -4.76 23.47
CA VAL A 39 6.48 -4.85 23.41
C VAL A 39 7.04 -3.45 23.10
N SER A 40 8.21 -3.13 23.64
CA SER A 40 8.92 -1.88 23.33
C SER A 40 9.26 -1.80 21.84
N VAL A 41 9.12 -0.60 21.28
CA VAL A 41 9.53 -0.31 19.90
C VAL A 41 10.95 0.27 19.93
N ASP A 42 11.91 -0.57 20.29
CA ASP A 42 13.33 -0.23 20.40
C ASP A 42 14.15 -0.69 19.18
N GLU A 43 15.42 -0.26 19.10
CA GLU A 43 16.29 -0.57 17.97
C GLU A 43 16.49 -2.09 17.75
N PRO A 44 16.67 -2.93 18.78
CA PRO A 44 16.72 -4.39 18.60
C PRO A 44 15.45 -4.97 17.97
N ALA A 45 14.26 -4.55 18.42
CA ALA A 45 13.00 -5.03 17.85
C ALA A 45 12.81 -4.56 16.40
N ILE A 46 13.18 -3.32 16.09
CA ILE A 46 13.13 -2.79 14.71
C ILE A 46 14.16 -3.49 13.82
N ALA A 47 15.39 -3.71 14.29
CA ALA A 47 16.41 -4.47 13.56
C ALA A 47 15.95 -5.90 13.24
N ARG A 48 15.24 -6.53 14.19
CA ARG A 48 14.62 -7.83 13.98
C ARG A 48 13.55 -7.81 12.88
N LEU A 49 12.69 -6.79 12.86
CA LEU A 49 11.74 -6.60 11.76
C LEU A 49 12.45 -6.37 10.41
N ARG A 50 13.55 -5.61 10.36
CA ARG A 50 14.35 -5.42 9.13
C ARG A 50 14.91 -6.74 8.61
N MET A 51 15.40 -7.62 9.49
CA MET A 51 15.85 -8.96 9.10
C MET A 51 14.71 -9.81 8.53
N LEU A 52 13.57 -9.85 9.23
CA LEU A 52 12.39 -10.62 8.79
C LEU A 52 11.85 -10.12 7.45
N ARG A 53 11.86 -8.80 7.22
CA ARG A 53 11.39 -8.17 5.96
C ARG A 53 11.95 -8.86 4.72
N GLN A 54 13.20 -9.30 4.76
CA GLN A 54 13.90 -9.92 3.63
C GLN A 54 13.30 -11.27 3.21
N ALA A 55 12.65 -11.97 4.13
CA ALA A 55 12.02 -13.28 3.88
C ALA A 55 10.49 -13.21 3.78
N VAL A 56 9.88 -12.04 3.98
CA VAL A 56 8.42 -11.86 4.05
C VAL A 56 7.92 -11.24 2.74
N PRO A 57 7.00 -11.90 2.00
CA PRO A 57 6.44 -11.36 0.77
C PRO A 57 5.75 -10.00 0.96
N ALA A 58 5.83 -9.14 -0.07
CA ALA A 58 5.23 -7.80 -0.05
C ALA A 58 3.73 -7.81 0.29
N SER A 59 2.98 -8.82 -0.17
CA SER A 59 1.55 -8.99 0.14
C SER A 59 1.29 -9.16 1.64
N VAL A 60 2.15 -9.88 2.35
CA VAL A 60 2.06 -10.07 3.81
C VAL A 60 2.42 -8.78 4.53
N ARG A 61 3.48 -8.08 4.09
CA ARG A 61 3.86 -6.78 4.67
C ARG A 61 2.76 -5.74 4.49
N ALA A 62 2.14 -5.69 3.30
CA ALA A 62 1.01 -4.83 3.00
C ALA A 62 -0.23 -5.16 3.84
N ALA A 63 -0.48 -6.44 4.11
CA ALA A 63 -1.58 -6.85 5.01
C ALA A 63 -1.32 -6.39 6.45
N SER A 64 -0.09 -6.56 6.96
CA SER A 64 0.31 -6.07 8.29
C SER A 64 0.22 -4.54 8.39
N ALA A 65 0.64 -3.81 7.36
CA ALA A 65 0.53 -2.35 7.29
C ALA A 65 -0.93 -1.87 7.40
N ARG A 66 -1.86 -2.52 6.70
CA ARG A 66 -3.29 -2.19 6.79
C ARG A 66 -3.88 -2.50 8.16
N ALA A 67 -3.45 -3.60 8.80
CA ALA A 67 -3.88 -3.90 10.16
C ALA A 67 -3.38 -2.84 11.16
N LEU A 68 -2.16 -2.33 10.94
CA LEU A 68 -1.57 -1.30 11.79
C LEU A 68 -2.24 0.07 11.65
N ALA A 69 -2.80 0.36 10.47
CA ALA A 69 -3.43 1.64 10.13
C ALA A 69 -4.52 2.09 11.13
N PHE A 70 -5.15 1.13 11.82
CA PHE A 70 -6.22 1.38 12.80
C PHE A 70 -5.77 1.19 14.26
N ALA A 71 -4.49 0.92 14.49
CA ALA A 71 -3.89 0.83 15.81
C ALA A 71 -3.30 2.18 16.25
N SER A 72 -2.62 2.21 17.40
CA SER A 72 -1.85 3.36 17.88
C SER A 72 -0.34 3.01 17.92
N PRO A 73 0.29 2.76 16.76
CA PRO A 73 1.71 2.43 16.72
C PRO A 73 2.58 3.62 17.09
N GLY A 74 3.69 3.36 17.77
CA GLY A 74 4.71 4.38 18.02
C GLY A 74 5.44 4.83 16.74
N VAL A 75 6.00 6.04 16.76
CA VAL A 75 6.70 6.69 15.64
C VAL A 75 7.76 5.80 14.98
N ALA A 76 8.51 5.01 15.77
CA ALA A 76 9.55 4.14 15.25
C ALA A 76 9.00 3.00 14.36
N LEU A 77 7.84 2.44 14.71
CA LEU A 77 7.19 1.40 13.89
C LEU A 77 6.59 2.00 12.63
N VAL A 78 6.00 3.20 12.72
CA VAL A 78 5.52 3.95 11.56
C VAL A 78 6.67 4.26 10.60
N GLY A 79 7.79 4.78 11.12
CA GLY A 79 9.00 5.05 10.34
C GLY A 79 9.53 3.80 9.65
N PHE A 80 9.54 2.66 10.33
CA PHE A 80 9.90 1.38 9.73
C PHE A 80 9.02 1.03 8.52
N PHE A 81 7.69 1.11 8.63
CA PHE A 81 6.80 0.84 7.50
C PHE A 81 6.93 1.87 6.38
N ALA A 82 7.27 3.12 6.72
CA ALA A 82 7.47 4.19 5.75
C ALA A 82 8.74 4.03 4.90
N GLU A 83 9.70 3.22 5.34
CA GLU A 83 10.90 2.84 4.57
C GLU A 83 10.62 1.78 3.48
N ASP A 84 9.45 1.13 3.50
CA ASP A 84 9.07 0.12 2.51
C ASP A 84 8.53 0.77 1.22
N GLU A 85 8.15 -0.05 0.24
CA GLU A 85 7.53 0.42 -0.99
C GLU A 85 6.24 1.20 -0.72
N LEU A 86 5.90 2.16 -1.58
CA LEU A 86 4.75 3.06 -1.38
C LEU A 86 3.43 2.30 -1.17
N ALA A 87 3.24 1.15 -1.84
CA ALA A 87 2.05 0.31 -1.68
C ALA A 87 1.87 -0.25 -0.26
N ILE A 88 2.95 -0.37 0.51
CA ILE A 88 2.98 -0.84 1.90
C ILE A 88 2.97 0.35 2.87
N ALA A 89 3.73 1.41 2.56
CA ALA A 89 3.82 2.59 3.40
C ALA A 89 2.52 3.43 3.43
N ALA A 90 1.88 3.62 2.27
CA ALA A 90 0.76 4.56 2.13
C ALA A 90 -0.44 4.26 3.05
N PRO A 91 -0.89 3.00 3.24
CA PRO A 91 -1.96 2.69 4.19
C PRO A 91 -1.66 3.15 5.63
N VAL A 92 -0.41 3.01 6.10
CA VAL A 92 -0.01 3.47 7.44
C VAL A 92 0.00 4.99 7.48
N LEU A 93 0.69 5.62 6.53
CA LEU A 93 0.85 7.08 6.49
C LEU A 93 -0.47 7.84 6.36
N ARG A 94 -1.48 7.26 5.72
CA ARG A 94 -2.81 7.88 5.56
C ARG A 94 -3.65 7.85 6.82
N MET A 95 -3.47 6.84 7.67
CA MET A 95 -4.43 6.53 8.73
C MET A 95 -3.87 6.76 10.13
N VAL A 96 -2.57 6.61 10.33
CA VAL A 96 -1.98 6.71 11.66
C VAL A 96 -2.11 8.13 12.23
N THR A 97 -2.38 8.22 13.52
CA THR A 97 -2.31 9.46 14.29
C THR A 97 -1.03 9.46 15.10
N LEU A 98 -0.22 10.51 14.95
CA LEU A 98 1.00 10.74 15.74
C LEU A 98 0.98 12.18 16.26
N PRO A 99 1.64 12.44 17.40
CA PRO A 99 1.98 13.80 17.84
C PRO A 99 2.76 14.57 16.77
N ALA A 100 2.73 15.90 16.87
CA ALA A 100 3.41 16.76 15.91
C ALA A 100 4.93 16.54 15.88
N ASP A 101 5.57 16.43 17.04
CA ASP A 101 7.02 16.20 17.14
C ASP A 101 7.43 14.88 16.47
N ASP A 102 6.62 13.83 16.65
CA ASP A 102 6.82 12.54 16.02
C ASP A 102 6.72 12.64 14.49
N TRP A 103 5.70 13.34 13.98
CA TRP A 103 5.60 13.60 12.54
C TRP A 103 6.79 14.39 12.01
N LEU A 104 7.20 15.46 12.69
CA LEU A 104 8.33 16.30 12.29
C LEU A 104 9.63 15.50 12.26
N SER A 105 9.83 14.58 13.21
CA SER A 105 10.98 13.68 13.22
C SER A 105 10.99 12.71 12.03
N LEU A 106 9.82 12.34 11.50
CA LEU A 106 9.69 11.44 10.36
C LEU A 106 9.88 12.14 9.02
N LEU A 107 9.47 13.40 8.86
CA LEU A 107 9.45 14.08 7.55
C LEU A 107 10.76 13.97 6.75
N PRO A 108 11.96 14.17 7.34
CA PRO A 108 13.22 14.07 6.61
C PRO A 108 13.55 12.64 6.15
N ARG A 109 13.00 11.62 6.83
CA ARG A 109 13.23 10.20 6.52
C ARG A 109 12.28 9.66 5.46
N LEU A 110 11.16 10.33 5.22
CA LEU A 110 10.19 9.90 4.22
C LEU A 110 10.74 10.04 2.81
N SER A 111 10.31 9.17 1.91
CA SER A 111 10.52 9.36 0.47
C SER A 111 9.65 10.51 -0.06
N PRO A 112 9.99 11.12 -1.22
CA PRO A 112 9.13 12.12 -1.85
C PRO A 112 7.68 11.65 -2.05
N PRO A 113 7.41 10.41 -2.51
CA PRO A 113 6.04 9.91 -2.59
C PRO A 113 5.38 9.76 -1.22
N GLY A 114 6.12 9.36 -0.19
CA GLY A 114 5.63 9.30 1.19
C GLY A 114 5.21 10.67 1.73
N ARG A 115 6.00 11.72 1.48
CA ARG A 115 5.61 13.10 1.82
C ARG A 115 4.41 13.58 0.99
N SER A 116 4.32 13.19 -0.27
CA SER A 116 3.14 13.48 -1.12
C SER A 116 1.87 12.88 -0.52
N VAL A 117 1.91 11.66 0.01
CA VAL A 117 0.76 11.06 0.74
C VAL A 117 0.31 11.96 1.90
N LEU A 118 1.26 12.48 2.70
CA LEU A 118 0.94 13.36 3.82
C LEU A 118 0.34 14.70 3.38
N ARG A 119 0.78 15.27 2.24
CA ARG A 119 0.20 16.53 1.72
C ARG A 119 -1.29 16.44 1.38
N HIS A 120 -1.81 15.25 1.14
CA HIS A 120 -3.23 15.03 0.87
C HIS A 120 -4.06 14.80 2.14
N ARG A 121 -3.42 14.69 3.32
CA ARG A 121 -4.12 14.59 4.60
C ARG A 121 -4.62 15.95 5.06
N ARG A 122 -5.84 15.97 5.61
CA ARG A 122 -6.50 17.19 6.11
C ARG A 122 -6.44 17.31 7.63
N ASP A 123 -6.01 16.26 8.31
CA ASP A 123 -6.01 16.10 9.77
C ASP A 123 -4.62 16.26 10.39
N LEU A 124 -3.62 16.71 9.62
CA LEU A 124 -2.26 16.91 10.13
C LEU A 124 -2.15 18.17 11.00
N PRO A 125 -1.32 18.13 12.06
CA PRO A 125 -1.02 19.32 12.85
C PRO A 125 -0.43 20.46 11.98
N PRO A 126 -0.75 21.73 12.27
CA PRO A 126 -0.29 22.87 11.46
C PRO A 126 1.24 22.98 11.33
N GLU A 127 2.01 22.63 12.36
CA GLU A 127 3.48 22.60 12.23
C GLU A 127 3.98 21.53 11.25
N VAL A 128 3.31 20.38 11.15
CA VAL A 128 3.68 19.32 10.21
C VAL A 128 3.38 19.76 8.78
N ALA A 129 2.23 20.40 8.56
CA ALA A 129 1.87 20.97 7.26
C ALA A 129 2.88 22.03 6.81
N ARG A 130 3.37 22.88 7.74
CA ARG A 130 4.46 23.83 7.48
C ARG A 130 5.79 23.13 7.18
N GLY A 131 6.16 22.12 7.97
CA GLY A 131 7.40 21.35 7.76
C GLY A 131 7.44 20.67 6.39
N LEU A 132 6.30 20.17 5.89
CA LEU A 132 6.19 19.59 4.55
C LEU A 132 6.48 20.57 3.41
N GLN A 133 6.30 21.88 3.62
CA GLN A 133 6.56 22.92 2.61
C GLN A 133 8.07 23.05 2.34
N SER A 134 8.91 22.79 3.34
CA SER A 134 10.38 22.85 3.21
C SER A 134 10.96 21.82 2.23
N PHE A 135 10.20 20.77 1.86
CA PHE A 135 10.62 19.72 0.93
C PHE A 135 10.10 19.92 -0.50
N GLY A 136 9.34 20.98 -0.78
CA GLY A 136 8.71 21.21 -2.09
C GLY A 136 9.67 21.11 -3.29
N PRO A 137 10.84 21.78 -3.28
CA PRO A 137 11.77 21.73 -4.41
C PRO A 137 12.27 20.33 -4.76
N THR A 138 12.45 19.45 -3.77
CA THR A 138 12.93 18.07 -3.97
C THR A 138 11.80 17.13 -4.38
N ASP A 139 10.57 17.39 -3.93
CA ASP A 139 9.45 16.45 -4.11
C ASP A 139 8.72 16.58 -5.44
N PHE A 140 8.82 17.73 -6.11
CA PHE A 140 8.14 18.02 -7.37
C PHE A 140 9.05 17.95 -8.60
N ILE A 141 10.16 17.22 -8.50
CA ILE A 141 11.03 16.93 -9.64
C ILE A 141 10.38 15.82 -10.45
N LEU A 142 9.90 16.14 -11.65
CA LEU A 142 9.48 15.12 -12.60
C LEU A 142 10.73 14.36 -13.08
N PRO A 143 10.78 13.03 -13.01
CA PRO A 143 11.83 12.28 -13.67
C PRO A 143 11.77 12.63 -15.16
N SER A 144 12.86 13.20 -15.69
CA SER A 144 12.98 13.41 -17.12
C SER A 144 12.81 12.04 -17.78
N PRO A 145 11.91 11.90 -18.79
CA PRO A 145 11.85 10.65 -19.54
C PRO A 145 13.19 10.53 -20.26
N VAL A 146 14.10 9.75 -19.69
CA VAL A 146 15.23 9.20 -20.43
C VAL A 146 14.56 8.35 -21.49
N ALA A 147 14.44 8.92 -22.69
CA ALA A 147 14.19 8.13 -23.87
C ALA A 147 15.22 7.00 -23.81
N THR A 148 14.75 5.77 -23.64
CA THR A 148 15.59 4.58 -23.78
C THR A 148 16.12 4.62 -25.20
N ALA A 149 17.25 5.31 -25.39
CA ALA A 149 18.06 5.22 -26.57
C ALA A 149 18.52 3.77 -26.60
N VAL A 150 17.81 2.96 -27.38
CA VAL A 150 18.30 1.68 -27.83
C VAL A 150 19.66 1.98 -28.43
N SER A 151 20.71 1.54 -27.73
CA SER A 151 22.08 1.64 -28.17
C SER A 151 22.20 0.82 -29.45
N VAL A 152 22.11 1.49 -30.60
CA VAL A 152 22.67 0.98 -31.83
C VAL A 152 24.18 1.16 -31.68
N ALA A 153 24.87 0.03 -31.75
CA ALA A 153 26.30 -0.06 -31.53
C ALA A 153 27.09 0.92 -32.43
N ASP A 154 28.05 1.57 -31.78
CA ASP A 154 29.34 2.04 -32.27
C ASP A 154 29.56 2.02 -33.80
N ALA A 155 29.44 3.19 -34.42
CA ALA A 155 30.13 3.51 -35.65
C ALA A 155 30.75 4.90 -35.49
N SER A 156 32.08 4.92 -35.40
CA SER A 156 32.95 6.09 -35.35
C SER A 156 32.57 7.17 -36.37
N PRO A 157 32.65 8.47 -36.04
CA PRO A 157 32.27 9.55 -36.95
C PRO A 157 33.41 9.88 -37.93
N GLU A 158 33.18 9.62 -39.22
CA GLU A 158 33.94 10.21 -40.33
C GLU A 158 33.19 11.44 -40.87
N PRO A 159 33.86 12.58 -41.16
CA PRO A 159 33.16 13.83 -41.44
C PRO A 159 32.78 14.02 -42.92
N ALA A 160 31.57 14.57 -43.11
CA ALA A 160 31.07 15.37 -44.23
C ALA A 160 30.66 14.60 -45.53
N PRO A 161 29.66 15.08 -46.32
CA PRO A 161 29.28 16.48 -46.48
C PRO A 161 27.78 16.81 -46.36
N VAL A 162 27.56 18.12 -46.25
CA VAL A 162 26.29 18.85 -46.24
C VAL A 162 25.40 18.44 -47.42
N ALA A 163 24.18 17.99 -47.13
CA ALA A 163 23.09 17.91 -48.09
C ALA A 163 21.89 18.70 -47.56
N GLU A 164 21.39 19.58 -48.43
CA GLU A 164 20.31 20.55 -48.26
C GLU A 164 18.95 19.91 -47.91
N PRO A 165 17.96 20.69 -47.42
CA PRO A 165 16.83 20.17 -46.66
C PRO A 165 15.78 19.54 -47.58
N VAL A 166 15.46 18.27 -47.33
CA VAL A 166 14.38 17.58 -48.02
C VAL A 166 13.14 17.55 -47.13
N ALA A 167 12.15 18.32 -47.57
CA ALA A 167 10.72 18.08 -47.50
C ALA A 167 10.10 17.54 -46.19
N ALA A 168 9.20 18.38 -45.65
CA ALA A 168 8.15 18.03 -44.70
C ALA A 168 7.61 16.61 -44.92
N SER A 169 7.86 15.73 -43.95
CA SER A 169 7.14 14.47 -43.82
C SER A 169 5.76 14.75 -43.23
N GLU A 170 4.74 14.24 -43.91
CA GLU A 170 3.32 14.23 -43.52
C GLU A 170 3.09 13.87 -42.04
N PRO A 171 2.02 14.40 -41.42
CA PRO A 171 1.65 14.04 -40.06
C PRO A 171 1.27 12.55 -40.01
N ALA A 172 1.92 11.83 -39.09
CA ALA A 172 1.59 10.46 -38.75
C ALA A 172 0.09 10.32 -38.40
N PRO A 173 -0.59 9.23 -38.80
CA PRO A 173 -2.00 9.04 -38.52
C PRO A 173 -2.24 8.93 -37.01
N GLU A 174 -3.21 9.69 -36.54
CA GLU A 174 -3.79 9.66 -35.20
C GLU A 174 -4.21 8.21 -34.85
N PRO A 175 -3.86 7.68 -33.66
CA PRO A 175 -4.27 6.32 -33.30
C PRO A 175 -5.79 6.30 -33.14
N ALA A 176 -6.45 5.52 -34.00
CA ALA A 176 -7.87 5.21 -33.88
C ALA A 176 -8.18 4.68 -32.46
N PRO A 177 -9.35 5.00 -31.89
CA PRO A 177 -9.77 4.45 -30.61
C PRO A 177 -9.78 2.93 -30.72
N VAL A 178 -9.02 2.29 -29.84
CA VAL A 178 -9.03 0.83 -29.71
C VAL A 178 -10.41 0.45 -29.18
N ASP A 179 -11.26 -0.08 -30.05
CA ASP A 179 -12.53 -0.67 -29.64
C ASP A 179 -12.22 -1.87 -28.73
N ALA A 180 -12.25 -1.63 -27.42
CA ALA A 180 -12.19 -2.70 -26.44
C ALA A 180 -13.36 -3.66 -26.72
N PRO A 181 -13.13 -4.99 -26.76
CA PRO A 181 -14.21 -5.93 -26.99
C PRO A 181 -15.25 -5.75 -25.87
N LEU A 182 -16.43 -5.28 -26.25
CA LEU A 182 -17.60 -5.33 -25.39
C LEU A 182 -17.81 -6.80 -25.02
N SER A 183 -17.68 -7.15 -23.75
CA SER A 183 -17.96 -8.51 -23.29
C SER A 183 -19.38 -8.89 -23.72
N GLU A 184 -19.57 -10.04 -24.36
CA GLU A 184 -20.88 -10.53 -24.84
C GLU A 184 -21.90 -10.73 -23.72
N THR A 185 -21.44 -10.76 -22.47
CA THR A 185 -22.30 -10.87 -21.29
C THR A 185 -22.97 -9.52 -20.99
N PRO A 186 -24.32 -9.44 -20.96
CA PRO A 186 -25.00 -8.21 -20.58
C PRO A 186 -24.57 -7.79 -19.17
N PHE A 187 -24.39 -6.49 -18.96
CA PHE A 187 -24.08 -5.93 -17.64
C PHE A 187 -25.24 -6.24 -16.68
N MET A 188 -25.04 -7.20 -15.78
CA MET A 188 -26.00 -7.52 -14.73
C MET A 188 -25.73 -6.69 -13.49
N ALA A 189 -26.77 -6.10 -12.91
CA ALA A 189 -26.66 -5.44 -11.63
C ALA A 189 -26.27 -6.46 -10.55
N LEU A 190 -25.32 -6.10 -9.67
CA LEU A 190 -24.84 -6.96 -8.60
C LEU A 190 -25.99 -7.49 -7.70
N GLY A 191 -27.06 -6.71 -7.55
CA GLY A 191 -28.25 -7.10 -6.81
C GLY A 191 -29.00 -8.30 -7.43
N ASP A 192 -28.98 -8.46 -8.76
CA ASP A 192 -29.66 -9.57 -9.43
C ASP A 192 -28.90 -10.88 -9.24
N ILE A 193 -27.57 -10.82 -9.28
CA ILE A 193 -26.69 -11.95 -8.96
C ILE A 193 -26.87 -12.35 -7.49
N ALA A 194 -26.90 -11.38 -6.58
CA ALA A 194 -27.04 -11.64 -5.14
C ALA A 194 -28.38 -12.32 -4.79
N ARG A 195 -29.48 -11.99 -5.46
CA ARG A 195 -30.79 -12.65 -5.23
C ARG A 195 -30.83 -14.11 -5.65
N GLY A 196 -29.99 -14.52 -6.60
CA GLY A 196 -29.87 -15.91 -7.05
C GLY A 196 -29.09 -16.82 -6.09
N LEU A 197 -28.36 -16.25 -5.12
CA LEU A 197 -27.60 -17.05 -4.16
C LEU A 197 -28.54 -17.87 -3.26
N PRO A 198 -28.25 -19.16 -3.00
CA PRO A 198 -29.16 -20.05 -2.27
C PRO A 198 -29.63 -19.49 -0.91
N VAL A 199 -28.70 -18.86 -0.19
CA VAL A 199 -28.94 -18.26 1.14
C VAL A 199 -29.87 -17.05 1.04
N VAL A 200 -29.68 -16.20 0.04
CA VAL A 200 -30.48 -14.98 -0.15
C VAL A 200 -31.89 -15.34 -0.64
N ALA A 201 -31.99 -16.29 -1.58
CA ALA A 201 -33.27 -16.81 -2.05
C ALA A 201 -34.10 -17.45 -0.91
N GLN A 202 -33.43 -18.14 0.02
CA GLN A 202 -34.09 -18.73 1.19
C GLN A 202 -34.58 -17.67 2.18
N ALA A 203 -33.81 -16.60 2.39
CA ALA A 203 -34.22 -15.47 3.24
C ALA A 203 -35.48 -14.77 2.68
N PHE A 204 -35.55 -14.54 1.37
CA PHE A 204 -36.74 -13.95 0.74
C PHE A 204 -37.98 -14.84 0.85
N ARG A 205 -37.82 -16.17 0.75
CA ARG A 205 -38.93 -17.12 0.97
C ARG A 205 -39.46 -17.07 2.41
N HIS A 206 -38.57 -16.93 3.39
CA HIS A 206 -38.95 -16.82 4.80
C HIS A 206 -39.76 -15.54 5.06
N ILE A 207 -39.29 -14.40 4.55
CA ILE A 207 -39.98 -13.11 4.67
C ILE A 207 -41.35 -13.14 3.97
N ALA A 208 -41.46 -13.80 2.81
CA ALA A 208 -42.73 -13.95 2.11
C ALA A 208 -43.72 -14.85 2.88
N ALA A 209 -43.24 -15.93 3.51
CA ALA A 209 -44.04 -16.80 4.36
C ALA A 209 -44.52 -16.08 5.63
N GLU A 210 -43.65 -15.27 6.25
CA GLU A 210 -44.01 -14.44 7.41
C GLU A 210 -45.07 -13.40 7.05
N ARG A 211 -44.95 -12.72 5.89
CA ARG A 211 -45.96 -11.77 5.39
C ARG A 211 -47.28 -12.42 5.00
N SER A 212 -47.25 -13.67 4.52
CA SER A 212 -48.46 -14.42 4.20
C SER A 212 -49.20 -14.93 5.45
N SER A 213 -48.52 -15.01 6.60
CA SER A 213 -49.08 -15.56 7.84
C SER A 213 -49.64 -14.49 8.79
N ASP A 214 -49.56 -13.21 8.43
CA ASP A 214 -50.13 -12.09 9.20
C ASP A 214 -51.27 -11.40 8.43
N PRO A 215 -52.51 -11.95 8.46
CA PRO A 215 -53.67 -11.31 7.86
C PRO A 215 -54.39 -10.32 8.80
N ALA A 216 -53.79 -9.79 9.88
CA ALA A 216 -54.53 -8.89 10.77
C ALA A 216 -53.66 -7.90 11.55
N ARG A 217 -53.30 -6.77 10.91
CA ARG A 217 -53.17 -5.47 11.59
C ARG A 217 -53.34 -4.34 10.58
N PHE A 218 -54.59 -4.01 10.25
CA PHE A 218 -55.06 -2.63 9.99
C PHE A 218 -56.59 -2.71 9.87
N GLU A 219 -57.25 -2.12 10.87
CA GLU A 219 -58.68 -1.75 11.02
C GLU A 219 -59.80 -2.67 10.52
#